data_AF-A0A3C1GU18-F1
#
_entry.id   AF-A0A3C1GU18-F1
#
_cell.length_a   1.000
_cell.length_b   1.000
_cell.length_c   1.000
_cell.angle_alpha   90.00
_cell.angle_beta   90.00
_cell.angle_gamma   90.00
#
_symmetry.space_group_name_H-M   'P 1'
#
loop_
_entity.id
_entity.type
_entity.pdbx_description
1 polymer ?
#
loop_
_entity_poly.entity_id
_entity_poly.type
_entity_poly.pdbx_seq_one_letter_code
_entity_poly.pdbx_strand_id
1 'polypeptide(L)'
;EYRSQILKRINMHVLKLHQHHGVEDEGFFPEFVSMYPKLAPAFEILGHDHEYLNELLDKLQIQNDMLARSEVEDKALAEELHKTLVAVTDLLQQHLTDEEDLVIPILGLRQW
;
A
#
# COMPACT_ATOMS: atom_id res chain seq x y z
N GLU A 1 0.38 -21.10 16.68
CA GLU A 1 1.40 -20.03 16.72
C GLU A 1 1.52 -19.27 15.39
N TYR A 2 1.81 -19.96 14.27
CA TYR A 2 1.97 -19.36 12.93
C TYR A 2 0.77 -18.51 12.46
N ARG A 3 -0.46 -19.04 12.52
CA ARG A 3 -1.68 -18.31 12.12
C ARG A 3 -1.82 -16.97 12.86
N SER A 4 -1.62 -16.96 14.18
CA SER A 4 -1.72 -15.73 14.97
C SER A 4 -0.67 -14.68 14.57
N GLN A 5 0.54 -15.11 14.18
CA GLN A 5 1.58 -14.20 13.70
C GLN A 5 1.21 -13.57 12.35
N ILE A 6 0.71 -14.36 11.40
CA ILE A 6 0.25 -13.84 10.09
C ILE A 6 -0.87 -12.83 10.27
N LEU A 7 -1.91 -13.17 11.04
CA LEU A 7 -3.05 -12.30 11.26
C LEU A 7 -2.62 -10.91 11.77
N LYS A 8 -1.69 -10.89 12.74
CA LYS A 8 -1.14 -9.65 13.30
C LYS A 8 -0.30 -8.88 12.28
N ARG A 9 0.53 -9.57 11.50
CA ARG A 9 1.40 -8.93 10.49
C ARG A 9 0.58 -8.30 9.37
N ILE A 10 -0.47 -8.98 8.89
CA ILE A 10 -1.35 -8.43 7.86
C ILE A 10 -2.07 -7.18 8.37
N ASN A 11 -2.68 -7.22 9.56
CA ASN A 11 -3.35 -6.05 10.14
C ASN A 11 -2.38 -4.85 10.29
N MET A 12 -1.16 -5.11 10.76
CA MET A 12 -0.15 -4.06 10.89
C MET A 12 0.27 -3.49 9.54
N HIS A 13 0.40 -4.33 8.51
CA HIS A 13 0.82 -3.91 7.17
C HIS A 13 -0.25 -3.03 6.50
N VAL A 14 -1.51 -3.49 6.52
CA VAL A 14 -2.67 -2.72 6.02
C VAL A 14 -2.76 -1.36 6.72
N LEU A 15 -2.71 -1.35 8.06
CA LEU A 15 -2.76 -0.09 8.83
C LEU A 15 -1.63 0.87 8.44
N LYS A 16 -0.40 0.36 8.29
CA LYS A 16 0.76 1.20 8.02
C LYS A 16 0.74 1.79 6.61
N LEU A 17 0.31 1.03 5.61
CA LEU A 17 0.21 1.52 4.24
C LEU A 17 -0.89 2.59 4.12
N HIS A 18 -2.08 2.36 4.68
CA HIS A 18 -3.12 3.41 4.68
C HIS A 18 -2.66 4.70 5.38
N GLN A 19 -1.96 4.57 6.51
CA GLN A 19 -1.43 5.75 7.23
C GLN A 19 -0.35 6.48 6.43
N HIS A 20 0.52 5.74 5.76
CA HIS A 20 1.60 6.29 4.94
C HIS A 20 1.06 7.02 3.72
N HIS A 21 0.28 6.34 2.88
CA HIS A 21 -0.27 6.92 1.65
C HIS A 21 -1.20 8.10 1.97
N GLY A 22 -1.96 8.04 3.08
CA GLY A 22 -2.80 9.18 3.50
C GLY A 22 -1.99 10.45 3.81
N VAL A 23 -0.77 10.32 4.34
CA VAL A 23 0.12 11.48 4.57
C VAL A 23 0.67 12.03 3.25
N GLU A 24 0.94 11.16 2.28
CA GLU A 24 1.38 11.56 0.94
C GLU A 24 0.28 12.25 0.16
N ASP A 25 -0.90 11.63 0.07
CA ASP A 25 -2.06 12.13 -0.67
C ASP A 25 -2.54 13.48 -0.17
N GLU A 26 -2.68 13.62 1.15
CA GLU A 26 -3.23 14.85 1.76
C GLU A 26 -2.17 15.92 2.02
N GLY A 27 -0.89 15.53 2.07
CA GLY A 27 0.21 16.39 2.49
C GLY A 27 1.25 16.60 1.40
N PHE A 28 2.11 15.60 1.20
CA PHE A 28 3.32 15.76 0.39
C PHE A 28 3.04 15.95 -1.10
N PHE A 29 2.17 15.16 -1.71
CA PHE A 29 1.92 15.22 -3.15
C PHE A 29 1.36 16.58 -3.59
N PRO A 30 0.32 17.15 -2.93
CA PRO A 30 -0.13 18.51 -3.26
C PRO A 30 0.96 19.57 -3.10
N GLU A 31 1.79 19.46 -2.05
CA GLU A 31 2.91 20.36 -1.83
C GLU A 31 3.94 20.28 -2.97
N PHE A 32 4.32 19.06 -3.37
CA PHE A 32 5.30 18.83 -4.43
C PHE A 32 4.79 19.25 -5.80
N VAL A 33 3.51 19.01 -6.11
CA VAL A 33 2.89 19.51 -7.33
C VAL A 33 2.87 21.04 -7.37
N SER A 34 2.61 21.70 -6.24
CA SER A 34 2.66 23.16 -6.15
C SER A 34 4.05 23.72 -6.42
N MET A 35 5.10 23.08 -5.88
CA MET A 35 6.49 23.47 -6.12
C MET A 35 6.98 23.14 -7.54
N TYR A 36 6.54 22.01 -8.10
CA TYR A 36 6.99 21.48 -9.38
C TYR A 36 5.82 21.11 -10.32
N PRO A 37 5.04 22.09 -10.84
CA PRO A 37 3.81 21.81 -11.59
C PRO A 37 3.99 20.92 -12.83
N LYS A 38 5.18 20.87 -13.41
CA LYS A 38 5.49 20.00 -14.55
C LYS A 38 5.49 18.51 -14.21
N LEU A 39 5.62 18.16 -12.92
CA LEU A 39 5.61 16.79 -12.43
C LEU A 39 4.21 16.30 -12.04
N ALA A 40 3.17 17.14 -12.16
CA ALA A 40 1.80 16.77 -11.79
C ALA A 40 1.32 15.42 -12.39
N PRO A 41 1.58 15.11 -13.67
CA PRO A 41 1.17 13.81 -14.23
C PRO A 41 1.86 12.60 -13.57
N ALA A 42 3.07 12.77 -13.04
CA ALA A 42 3.78 11.68 -12.37
C ALA A 42 3.17 11.41 -10.98
N PHE A 43 2.79 12.45 -10.25
CA PHE A 43 2.06 12.29 -8.98
C PHE A 43 0.64 11.76 -9.16
N GLU A 44 -0.02 12.06 -10.28
CA GLU A 44 -1.31 11.45 -10.62
C GLU A 44 -1.18 9.92 -10.81
N ILE A 45 -0.08 9.44 -11.39
CA ILE A 45 0.19 8.00 -11.49
C ILE A 45 0.34 7.37 -10.10
N LEU A 46 1.17 7.96 -9.22
CA LEU A 46 1.33 7.48 -7.84
C LEU A 46 0.00 7.48 -7.06
N GLY A 47 -0.83 8.52 -7.24
CA GLY A 47 -2.16 8.60 -6.64
C GLY A 47 -3.10 7.48 -7.13
N HIS A 48 -3.08 7.16 -8.42
CA HIS A 48 -3.84 6.02 -8.94
C HIS A 48 -3.33 4.68 -8.39
N ASP A 49 -2.01 4.53 -8.20
CA ASP A 49 -1.45 3.35 -7.55
C ASP A 49 -1.94 3.24 -6.10
N HIS A 50 -2.03 4.35 -5.36
CA HIS A 50 -2.60 4.38 -4.01
C HIS A 50 -4.07 3.93 -3.99
N GLU A 51 -4.90 4.42 -4.91
CA GLU A 51 -6.30 4.00 -5.03
C GLU A 51 -6.40 2.48 -5.24
N TYR A 52 -5.62 1.94 -6.17
CA TYR A 52 -5.64 0.51 -6.46
C TYR A 52 -5.05 -0.34 -5.32
N LEU A 53 -3.98 0.14 -4.67
CA LEU A 53 -3.44 -0.49 -3.47
C LEU A 53 -4.47 -0.52 -2.34
N ASN A 54 -5.21 0.57 -2.11
CA ASN A 54 -6.24 0.62 -1.08
C ASN A 54 -7.32 -0.45 -1.29
N GLU A 55 -7.79 -0.65 -2.53
CA GLU A 55 -8.75 -1.72 -2.84
C GLU A 55 -8.20 -3.12 -2.53
N LEU A 56 -6.93 -3.38 -2.86
CA LEU A 56 -6.27 -4.64 -2.57
C LEU A 56 -6.06 -4.85 -1.06
N LEU A 57 -5.73 -3.78 -0.32
CA LEU A 57 -5.53 -3.81 1.13
C LEU A 57 -6.85 -4.03 1.88
N ASP A 58 -7.95 -3.42 1.41
CA ASP A 58 -9.29 -3.67 1.94
C ASP A 58 -9.71 -5.13 1.72
N LYS A 59 -9.47 -5.66 0.51
CA LYS A 59 -9.70 -7.08 0.21
C LYS A 59 -8.85 -7.97 1.13
N LEU A 60 -7.58 -7.62 1.33
CA LEU A 60 -6.65 -8.36 2.19
C LEU A 60 -7.13 -8.36 3.65
N GLN A 61 -7.63 -7.23 4.15
CA GLN A 61 -8.19 -7.12 5.50
C GLN A 61 -9.42 -8.03 5.68
N ILE A 62 -10.34 -8.05 4.70
CA ILE A 62 -11.52 -8.92 4.71
C ILE A 62 -11.10 -10.40 4.75
N GLN A 63 -10.14 -10.80 3.91
CA GLN A 63 -9.63 -12.17 3.89
C GLN A 63 -8.93 -12.54 5.20
N ASN A 64 -8.19 -11.61 5.80
CA ASN A 64 -7.54 -11.80 7.10
C ASN A 64 -8.58 -12.02 8.22
N ASP A 65 -9.67 -11.26 8.20
CA ASP A 65 -10.78 -11.38 9.15
C ASP A 65 -11.53 -12.71 8.99
N MET A 66 -11.73 -13.17 7.75
CA MET A 66 -12.27 -14.52 7.47
C MET A 66 -11.32 -15.59 8.00
N LEU A 67 -10.02 -15.45 7.74
CA LEU A 67 -9.01 -16.36 8.25
C LEU A 67 -8.94 -16.30 9.77
N ALA A 68 -9.25 -15.20 10.43
CA ALA A 68 -9.30 -15.12 11.89
C ALA A 68 -10.47 -15.91 12.49
N ARG A 69 -11.62 -15.94 11.79
CA ARG A 69 -12.85 -16.63 12.23
C ARG A 69 -12.96 -18.10 11.80
N SER A 70 -12.04 -18.59 10.95
CA SER A 70 -12.12 -19.98 10.49
C SER A 70 -11.82 -21.00 11.59
N GLU A 71 -12.71 -21.96 11.81
CA GLU A 71 -12.50 -23.05 12.78
C GLU A 71 -11.97 -24.34 12.12
N VAL A 72 -11.94 -24.36 10.78
CA VAL A 72 -11.51 -25.52 9.98
C VAL A 72 -10.49 -25.12 8.91
N GLU A 73 -9.83 -26.11 8.32
CA GLU A 73 -8.97 -25.88 7.16
C GLU A 73 -9.80 -25.38 5.97
N ASP A 74 -9.41 -24.23 5.41
CA ASP A 74 -10.00 -23.66 4.21
C ASP A 74 -8.89 -23.33 3.20
N LYS A 75 -8.65 -24.27 2.29
CA LYS A 75 -7.59 -24.15 1.27
C LYS A 75 -7.92 -23.07 0.24
N ALA A 76 -9.19 -22.89 -0.10
CA ALA A 76 -9.61 -21.89 -1.07
C ALA A 76 -9.35 -20.47 -0.51
N LEU A 77 -9.69 -20.23 0.75
CA LEU A 77 -9.37 -18.97 1.42
C LEU A 77 -7.86 -18.73 1.49
N ALA A 78 -7.06 -19.76 1.79
CA ALA A 78 -5.60 -19.65 1.82
C ALA A 78 -5.01 -19.28 0.45
N GLU A 79 -5.50 -19.90 -0.63
CA GLU A 79 -5.08 -19.58 -2.00
C GLU A 79 -5.47 -18.16 -2.40
N GLU A 80 -6.70 -17.72 -2.09
CA GLU A 80 -7.14 -16.36 -2.39
C GLU A 80 -6.39 -15.30 -1.57
N LEU A 81 -6.06 -15.59 -0.31
CA LEU A 81 -5.22 -14.71 0.52
C LEU A 81 -3.82 -14.59 -0.08
N HIS A 82 -3.24 -15.70 -0.52
CA HIS A 82 -1.92 -15.71 -1.16
C HIS A 82 -1.92 -14.88 -2.45
N LYS A 83 -2.92 -15.03 -3.32
CA LYS A 83 -3.03 -14.24 -4.55
C LYS A 83 -3.12 -12.74 -4.27
N THR A 84 -3.92 -12.33 -3.29
CA THR A 84 -4.00 -10.91 -2.89
C THR A 84 -2.67 -10.40 -2.36
N LEU A 85 -1.97 -11.17 -1.52
CA LEU A 85 -0.65 -10.79 -1.00
C LEU A 85 0.38 -10.60 -2.12
N VAL A 86 0.38 -11.48 -3.12
CA VAL A 86 1.26 -11.36 -4.29
C VAL A 86 0.92 -10.09 -5.07
N ALA A 87 -0.37 -9.84 -5.36
CA ALA A 87 -0.79 -8.63 -6.07
C ALA A 87 -0.41 -7.33 -5.34
N VAL A 88 -0.61 -7.28 -4.02
CA VAL A 88 -0.16 -6.14 -3.18
C VAL A 88 1.36 -5.97 -3.26
N THR A 89 2.11 -7.07 -3.19
CA THR A 89 3.58 -7.03 -3.20
C THR A 89 4.12 -6.55 -4.54
N ASP A 90 3.60 -7.06 -5.64
CA ASP A 90 4.04 -6.71 -7.00
C ASP A 90 3.77 -5.23 -7.28
N LEU A 91 2.58 -4.73 -6.91
CA LEU A 91 2.22 -3.33 -7.09
C LEU A 91 3.05 -2.41 -6.17
N LEU A 92 3.23 -2.77 -4.90
CA LEU A 92 4.09 -2.00 -3.99
C LEU A 92 5.53 -1.92 -4.49
N GLN A 93 6.06 -2.98 -5.09
CA GLN A 93 7.43 -2.96 -5.59
C GLN A 93 7.59 -1.97 -6.76
N GLN A 94 6.63 -1.93 -7.68
CA GLN A 94 6.61 -0.93 -8.75
C GLN A 94 6.46 0.48 -8.16
N HIS A 95 5.46 0.66 -7.31
CA HIS A 95 5.13 1.94 -6.69
C HIS A 95 6.33 2.55 -5.94
N LEU A 96 7.02 1.77 -5.10
CA LEU A 96 8.23 2.20 -4.40
C LEU A 96 9.35 2.62 -5.35
N THR A 97 9.49 1.94 -6.50
CA THR A 97 10.49 2.32 -7.52
C THR A 97 10.16 3.70 -8.09
N ASP A 98 8.89 3.96 -8.38
CA ASP A 98 8.44 5.25 -8.92
C ASP A 98 8.58 6.37 -7.87
N GLU A 99 8.34 6.09 -6.59
CA GLU A 99 8.61 7.02 -5.49
C GLU A 99 10.11 7.29 -5.29
N GLU A 100 10.98 6.29 -5.44
CA GLU A 100 12.43 6.47 -5.39
C GLU A 100 12.94 7.39 -6.51
N ASP A 101 12.33 7.34 -7.69
CA ASP A 101 12.67 8.20 -8.83
C ASP A 101 12.06 9.62 -8.72
N LEU A 102 10.91 9.78 -8.05
CA LEU A 102 10.17 11.04 -8.02
C LEU A 102 10.21 11.74 -6.65
N VAL A 103 9.79 11.05 -5.59
CA VAL A 103 9.56 11.60 -4.25
C VAL A 103 10.88 11.82 -3.51
N ILE A 104 11.75 10.81 -3.51
CA ILE A 104 13.02 10.86 -2.76
C ILE A 104 13.94 12.01 -3.23
N PRO A 105 14.12 12.27 -4.54
CA PRO A 105 14.94 13.40 -4.99
C PRO A 105 14.39 14.75 -4.53
N ILE A 106 13.06 14.93 -4.54
CA ILE A 106 12.41 16.16 -4.09
C ILE A 106 12.66 16.38 -2.59
N LEU A 107 12.49 15.33 -1.77
CA LEU A 107 12.81 15.37 -0.35
C LEU A 107 14.28 15.71 -0.08
N GLY A 108 15.21 15.15 -0.88
CA GLY A 108 16.64 15.44 -0.75
C GLY A 108 17.04 16.87 -1.12
N LEU A 109 16.27 17.53 -1.99
CA LEU A 109 16.48 18.93 -2.37
C LEU A 109 15.83 19.93 -1.38
N ARG A 110 14.92 19.45 -0.52
CA ARG A 110 14.24 20.26 0.48
C ARG A 110 15.25 20.66 1.56
N GLN A 111 15.60 21.94 1.64
CA GLN A 111 16.39 22.47 2.76
C GLN A 111 15.47 22.61 3.97
N TRP A 112 15.86 21.98 5.09
CA TRP A 112 15.16 22.03 6.37
C TRP A 112 15.46 23.33 7.13
#